data_AF-A0A944BW20-F1
#
_entry.id   AF-A0A944BW20-F1
#
_cell.length_a   1.000
_cell.length_b   1.000
_cell.length_c   1.000
_cell.angle_alpha   90.00
_cell.angle_beta   90.00
_cell.angle_gamma   90.00
#
_symmetry.space_group_name_H-M   'P 1'
#
loop_
_entity.id
_entity.type
_entity.pdbx_description
1 polymer ?
#
loop_
_entity_poly.entity_id
_entity_poly.type
_entity_poly.pdbx_seq_one_letter_code
_entity_poly.pdbx_strand_id
1 'polypeptide(L)'
;MPPVNPPKDEINHPDRYAGGKFECIEVMADVFGKEAVKDFCLLNAFKYIWRQEKKGGAHDVKKAIWYLNKYIELSDINENV
;
A
#
# COMPACT_ATOMS: atom_id res chain seq x y z
N MET A 1 -18.48 -33.94 31.88
CA MET A 1 -18.34 -33.02 30.73
C MET A 1 -17.22 -32.04 31.05
N PRO A 2 -16.20 -31.86 30.20
CA PRO A 2 -15.18 -30.82 30.39
C PRO A 2 -15.77 -29.43 30.08
N PRO A 3 -15.29 -28.35 30.72
CA PRO A 3 -15.76 -26.99 30.47
C PRO A 3 -15.33 -26.52 29.07
N VAL A 4 -16.29 -25.98 28.31
CA VAL A 4 -16.09 -25.40 26.97
C VAL A 4 -15.44 -24.02 27.12
N ASN A 5 -14.23 -23.86 26.61
CA ASN A 5 -13.59 -22.55 26.45
C ASN A 5 -14.30 -21.73 25.35
N PRO A 6 -14.57 -20.43 25.55
CA PRO A 6 -15.12 -19.58 24.50
C PRO A 6 -14.05 -19.22 23.45
N PRO A 7 -14.35 -19.29 22.14
CA PRO A 7 -13.44 -18.77 21.12
C PRO A 7 -13.53 -17.24 21.06
N LYS A 8 -12.49 -16.62 21.62
CA LYS A 8 -11.84 -15.34 21.25
C LYS A 8 -12.59 -14.40 20.29
N ASP A 9 -12.97 -13.25 20.84
CA ASP A 9 -12.69 -11.90 20.32
C ASP A 9 -12.41 -11.78 18.81
N GLU A 10 -13.46 -11.48 18.05
CA GLU A 10 -13.33 -10.79 16.76
C GLU A 10 -13.09 -9.29 17.01
N ILE A 11 -11.96 -9.02 17.68
CA ILE A 11 -11.30 -7.73 17.70
C ILE A 11 -10.84 -7.42 16.26
N ASN A 12 -11.17 -6.21 15.81
CA ASN A 12 -10.65 -5.52 14.62
C ASN A 12 -11.32 -5.75 13.26
N HIS A 13 -12.56 -5.29 13.14
CA HIS A 13 -12.96 -4.61 11.91
C HIS A 13 -13.30 -3.14 12.21
N PRO A 14 -12.30 -2.25 12.42
CA PRO A 14 -12.58 -0.83 12.35
C PRO A 14 -12.90 -0.47 10.90
N ASP A 15 -13.94 0.34 10.73
CA ASP A 15 -14.43 0.97 9.50
C ASP A 15 -13.34 1.67 8.66
N ARG A 16 -12.52 0.91 7.94
CA ARG A 16 -11.31 1.46 7.30
C ARG A 16 -11.45 1.71 5.80
N TYR A 17 -12.49 2.45 5.39
CA TYR A 17 -12.49 3.16 4.10
C TYR A 17 -13.20 4.53 4.17
N ALA A 18 -13.26 5.15 5.35
CA ALA A 18 -13.76 6.50 5.48
C ALA A 18 -12.66 7.54 5.18
N GLY A 19 -12.67 8.04 3.95
CA GLY A 19 -12.51 9.47 3.67
C GLY A 19 -11.24 10.19 4.16
N GLY A 20 -10.09 9.93 3.53
CA GLY A 20 -8.94 10.83 3.61
C GLY A 20 -8.91 11.76 2.40
N LYS A 21 -9.05 13.07 2.59
CA LYS A 21 -8.71 14.11 1.58
C LYS A 21 -7.22 14.11 1.19
N PHE A 22 -6.42 13.26 1.83
CA PHE A 22 -5.00 13.05 1.60
C PHE A 22 -4.78 11.56 1.34
N GLU A 23 -4.05 11.25 0.29
CA GLU A 23 -3.67 9.87 -0.02
C GLU A 23 -2.68 9.39 1.06
N CYS A 24 -2.83 8.16 1.56
CA CYS A 24 -1.95 7.61 2.61
C CYS A 24 -0.45 7.77 2.27
N ILE A 25 -0.13 7.75 0.98
CA ILE A 25 1.22 7.96 0.43
C ILE A 25 1.79 9.36 0.72
N GLU A 26 0.95 10.40 0.76
CA GLU A 26 1.34 11.79 1.04
C GLU A 26 1.65 11.95 2.53
N VAL A 27 0.82 11.39 3.40
CA VAL A 27 1.07 11.36 4.84
C VAL A 27 2.32 10.55 5.15
N MET A 28 2.54 9.42 4.47
CA MET A 28 3.78 8.65 4.61
C MET A 28 5.00 9.46 4.16
N ALA A 29 4.87 10.32 3.15
CA ALA A 29 5.99 11.13 2.65
C ALA A 29 6.33 12.25 3.64
N ASP A 30 5.33 12.80 4.32
CA ASP A 30 5.51 13.82 5.37
C ASP A 30 6.11 13.23 6.66
N VAL A 31 5.68 12.02 7.05
CA VAL A 31 6.13 11.35 8.29
C VAL A 31 7.48 10.65 8.14
N PHE A 32 7.71 9.93 7.04
CA PHE A 32 8.89 9.09 6.84
C PHE A 32 9.90 9.68 5.84
N GLY A 33 9.53 10.75 5.15
CA GLY A 33 10.33 11.34 4.08
C GLY A 33 10.04 10.74 2.70
N LYS A 34 10.26 11.56 1.67
CA LYS A 34 9.97 11.21 0.27
C LYS A 34 10.79 10.01 -0.22
N GLU A 35 12.04 9.86 0.20
CA GLU A 35 12.88 8.73 -0.21
C GLU A 35 12.34 7.39 0.31
N ALA A 36 11.93 7.31 1.57
CA ALA A 36 11.34 6.10 2.13
C ALA A 36 10.04 5.70 1.42
N VAL A 37 9.23 6.68 1.01
CA VAL A 37 7.99 6.42 0.26
C VAL A 37 8.25 5.99 -1.18
N LYS A 38 9.30 6.50 -1.81
CA LYS A 38 9.76 6.04 -3.12
C LYS A 38 10.16 4.57 -3.06
N ASP A 39 10.98 4.18 -2.08
CA ASP A 39 11.35 2.77 -1.89
C ASP A 39 10.13 1.89 -1.58
N PHE A 40 9.20 2.39 -0.78
CA PHE A 40 7.94 1.69 -0.53
C PHE A 40 7.12 1.46 -1.80
N CYS A 41 7.08 2.42 -2.73
CA CYS A 41 6.41 2.26 -4.02
C CYS A 41 7.08 1.18 -4.87
N LEU A 42 8.41 1.16 -4.95
CA LEU A 42 9.17 0.14 -5.67
C LEU A 42 8.93 -1.26 -5.08
N LEU A 43 8.97 -1.40 -3.76
CA LEU A 43 8.71 -2.67 -3.09
C LEU A 43 7.27 -3.16 -3.29
N ASN A 44 6.28 -2.26 -3.28
CA ASN A 44 4.90 -2.63 -3.58
C ASN A 44 4.72 -3.02 -5.05
N ALA A 45 5.30 -2.29 -5.98
CA ALA A 45 5.29 -2.65 -7.39
C ALA A 45 5.89 -4.04 -7.62
N PHE A 46 7.06 -4.31 -7.03
CA PHE A 46 7.69 -5.63 -7.05
C PHE A 46 6.78 -6.70 -6.44
N LYS A 47 6.16 -6.45 -5.28
CA LYS A 47 5.22 -7.40 -4.65
C LYS A 47 4.07 -7.78 -5.59
N TYR A 48 3.49 -6.83 -6.30
CA TYR A 48 2.40 -7.10 -7.24
C TYR A 48 2.89 -7.84 -8.49
N ILE A 49 4.06 -7.48 -9.03
CA ILE A 49 4.69 -8.21 -10.15
C ILE A 49 5.05 -9.64 -9.73
N TRP A 50 5.55 -9.87 -8.52
CA TRP A 50 5.88 -11.20 -8.03
C TRP A 50 4.64 -12.07 -7.82
N ARG A 51 3.53 -11.47 -7.38
CA ARG A 51 2.28 -12.19 -7.10
C ARG A 51 1.41 -12.42 -8.34
N GLN A 52 1.66 -11.68 -9.43
CA GLN A 52 0.82 -11.72 -10.63
C GLN A 52 0.68 -13.13 -11.21
N GLU A 53 1.77 -13.93 -11.20
CA GLU A 53 1.80 -15.28 -11.75
C GLU A 53 0.92 -16.28 -10.97
N LYS A 54 0.65 -16.01 -9.69
CA LYS A 54 -0.07 -16.96 -8.82
C LYS A 54 -1.56 -16.65 -8.64
N LYS A 55 -1.96 -15.37 -8.66
CA LYS A 55 -3.35 -14.96 -8.37
C LYS A 55 -3.83 -13.69 -9.09
N GLY A 56 -2.91 -12.87 -9.59
CA GLY A 56 -3.20 -11.46 -9.89
C GLY A 56 -3.44 -11.14 -11.36
N GLY A 57 -2.81 -11.90 -12.26
CA GLY A 57 -2.83 -11.64 -13.70
C GLY A 57 -2.59 -10.16 -14.03
N ALA A 58 -3.30 -9.67 -15.05
CA ALA A 58 -3.17 -8.28 -15.52
C ALA A 58 -3.61 -7.21 -14.50
N HIS A 59 -4.41 -7.54 -13.49
CA HIS A 59 -4.86 -6.59 -12.48
C HIS A 59 -3.73 -6.20 -11.52
N ASP A 60 -2.92 -7.16 -11.08
CA ASP A 60 -1.76 -6.88 -10.23
C ASP A 60 -0.68 -6.11 -11.02
N VAL A 61 -0.52 -6.38 -12.33
CA VAL A 61 0.37 -5.59 -13.20
C VAL A 61 -0.10 -4.13 -13.29
N LYS A 62 -1.40 -3.87 -13.46
CA LYS A 62 -1.96 -2.50 -13.44
C LYS A 62 -1.71 -1.79 -12.11
N LYS A 63 -1.80 -2.51 -10.99
CA LYS A 63 -1.44 -1.96 -9.67
C LYS A 63 0.04 -1.64 -9.58
N ALA A 64 0.92 -2.52 -10.05
CA ALA A 64 2.36 -2.25 -10.08
C ALA A 64 2.67 -0.98 -10.89
N ILE A 65 2.05 -0.81 -12.07
CA ILE A 65 2.20 0.39 -12.89
C ILE A 65 1.75 1.64 -12.12
N TRP A 66 0.65 1.58 -11.37
CA TRP A 66 0.20 2.71 -10.55
C TRP A 66 1.25 3.12 -9.50
N TYR A 67 1.86 2.17 -8.80
CA TYR A 67 2.93 2.46 -7.82
C TYR A 67 4.19 3.02 -8.49
N LEU A 68 4.55 2.51 -9.68
CA LEU A 68 5.68 3.04 -10.45
C LEU A 68 5.42 4.46 -10.95
N ASN A 69 4.20 4.75 -11.42
CA ASN A 69 3.82 6.12 -11.81
C ASN A 69 3.85 7.07 -10.62
N LYS A 70 3.41 6.61 -9.44
CA LYS A 70 3.52 7.41 -8.20
C LYS A 70 4.96 7.66 -7.78
N TYR A 71 5.86 6.69 -7.97
CA TYR A 71 7.29 6.90 -7.75
C TYR A 71 7.86 7.99 -8.67
N ILE A 72 7.46 7.98 -9.96
CA ILE A 72 7.89 8.98 -10.94
C ILE A 72 7.35 10.37 -10.56
N GLU A 73 6.06 10.46 -10.22
CA GLU A 73 5.43 11.72 -9.76
C GLU A 73 6.15 12.31 -8.53
N LEU A 74 6.47 11.46 -7.55
CA LEU A 74 7.26 11.87 -6.37
C LEU A 74 8.71 12.23 -6.70
N SER A 75 9.23 11.83 -7.86
CA SER A 75 10.58 12.16 -8.33
C SER A 75 10.62 13.43 -9.15
N ASP A 76 9.63 13.66 -10.02
CA ASP A 76 9.57 14.80 -10.92
C ASP A 76 9.17 16.11 -10.21
N ILE A 77 8.50 16.04 -9.05
CA ILE A 77 8.18 17.23 -8.23
C ILE A 77 9.47 17.96 -7.76
N ASN A 78 10.64 17.35 -7.86
CA ASN A 78 11.93 17.96 -7.51
C ASN A 78 12.70 18.62 -8.67
N GLU A 79 12.14 18.67 -9.89
CA GLU A 79 12.76 19.35 -11.05
C GLU A 79 12.09 20.68 -11.45
N ASN A 80 11.46 21.39 -10.50
CA ASN A 80 11.17 22.81 -10.71
C ASN A 80 12.34 23.65 -10.19
N VAL A 81 13.38 23.73 -11.02
CA VAL A 81 14.41 24.80 -10.99
C VAL A 81 13.79 26.09 -11.51
#